data_AF-A0A1H4ZSV2-F1
#
_entry.id   AF-A0A1H4ZSV2-F1
#
_cell.length_a   1.000
_cell.length_b   1.000
_cell.length_c   1.000
_cell.angle_alpha   90.00
_cell.angle_beta   90.00
_cell.angle_gamma   90.00
#
_symmetry.space_group_name_H-M   'P 1'
#
loop_
_entity.id
_entity.type
_entity.pdbx_description
1 polymer ?
#
loop_
_entity_poly.entity_id
_entity_poly.type
_entity_poly.pdbx_seq_one_letter_code
_entity_poly.pdbx_strand_id
1 'polypeptide(L)'
;MSTFLTVALLAVFTTVGLVGAVASDGAAALVWAVGTVVVAGVLARRLRSAPPGMGLVAAFVTGILVVSAGLPAAILLTETGGRGAPVLGSDKGEVDPSAELRRALAKAGELLPGGADSILSIDIDGYSTQVYVLNLAKGQRIYANYSQSSDEWHEPSSTSTNDRIDAAFPAAELANLDLTAARKNVDDSARGLGVDLSKRSSSDGVVIARRSADKKLVATYDLTSRVKFETDRAGNLPDNLALAKVDGLLPTAERLLRAHGVDPTKPVLDELKYRVFAENASTVGSADPGTVDIRLSGAGGRGGTLKETVGRFPEVRLYASSGTNSRAFPLTTITADGIEKARADLERRSSVPPIDAHAISLEVEGDTTSPGWMRGGLPPLLRLGLGPDSDDQAYFRPDGTFVKAAP
;
A
#
# COMPACT_ATOMS: atom_id res chain seq x y z
N MET A 1 -30.91 27.30 39.16
CA MET A 1 -29.61 27.48 38.47
C MET A 1 -29.86 27.12 37.02
N SER A 2 -29.62 28.03 36.05
CA SER A 2 -29.99 27.77 34.66
C SER A 2 -29.14 26.64 34.07
N THR A 3 -29.75 25.80 33.23
CA THR A 3 -29.07 24.68 32.56
C THR A 3 -27.84 25.17 31.79
N PHE A 4 -27.91 26.38 31.25
CA PHE A 4 -26.81 27.05 30.56
C PHE A 4 -25.62 27.36 31.46
N LEU A 5 -25.86 27.88 32.68
CA LEU A 5 -24.79 28.13 33.67
C LEU A 5 -24.11 26.81 34.09
N THR A 6 -24.88 25.73 34.13
CA THR A 6 -24.38 24.40 34.52
C THR A 6 -23.50 23.78 33.43
N VAL A 7 -23.86 23.95 32.16
CA VAL A 7 -23.05 23.52 31.01
C VAL A 7 -21.80 24.38 30.85
N ALA A 8 -21.91 25.70 31.04
CA ALA A 8 -20.76 26.60 31.00
C ALA A 8 -19.74 26.28 32.10
N LEU A 9 -20.21 26.03 33.33
CA LEU A 9 -19.33 25.60 34.43
C LEU A 9 -18.69 24.23 34.15
N LEU A 10 -19.44 23.27 33.57
CA LEU A 10 -18.87 21.97 33.19
C LEU A 10 -17.71 22.14 32.23
N ALA A 11 -17.91 22.89 31.13
CA ALA A 11 -16.89 23.07 30.11
C ALA A 11 -15.64 23.71 30.69
N VAL A 12 -15.78 24.78 31.49
CA VAL A 12 -14.66 25.45 32.14
C VAL A 12 -13.91 24.50 33.09
N PHE A 13 -14.61 23.74 33.93
CA PHE A 13 -13.95 22.83 34.87
C PHE A 13 -13.29 21.63 34.19
N THR A 14 -13.87 21.08 33.12
CA THR A 14 -13.24 20.01 32.35
C THR A 14 -11.99 20.49 31.62
N THR A 15 -12.02 21.69 31.04
CA THR A 15 -10.85 22.24 30.34
C THR A 15 -9.74 22.58 31.34
N VAL A 16 -10.06 23.18 32.49
CA VAL A 16 -9.09 23.47 33.55
C VAL A 16 -8.52 22.19 34.16
N GLY A 17 -9.35 21.16 34.39
CA GLY A 17 -8.89 19.86 34.90
C GLY A 17 -7.97 19.12 33.92
N LEU A 18 -8.26 19.17 32.62
CA LEU A 18 -7.45 18.53 31.59
C LEU A 18 -6.11 19.26 31.40
N VAL A 19 -6.13 20.59 31.34
CA VAL A 19 -4.91 21.40 31.22
C VAL A 19 -4.07 21.30 32.50
N GLY A 20 -4.70 21.31 33.67
CA GLY A 20 -4.03 21.11 34.95
C GLY A 20 -3.37 19.74 35.07
N ALA A 21 -4.00 18.68 34.56
CA ALA A 21 -3.44 17.32 34.54
C ALA A 21 -2.25 17.17 33.57
N VAL A 22 -2.26 17.90 32.45
CA VAL A 22 -1.16 17.88 31.47
C VAL A 22 0.03 18.73 31.93
N ALA A 23 -0.21 19.79 32.71
CA ALA A 23 0.82 20.71 33.17
C ALA A 23 1.40 20.38 34.57
N SER A 24 0.97 19.30 35.24
CA SER A 24 1.47 18.92 36.57
C SER A 24 2.04 17.50 36.57
N ASP A 25 3.16 17.31 37.27
CA ASP A 25 3.81 16.00 37.39
C ASP A 25 3.49 15.30 38.72
N GLY A 26 3.41 13.98 38.67
CA GLY A 26 3.25 13.11 39.84
C GLY A 26 1.84 13.14 40.45
N ALA A 27 1.75 13.02 41.78
CA ALA A 27 0.49 12.83 42.50
C ALA A 27 -0.55 13.95 42.27
N ALA A 28 -0.12 15.15 41.89
CA ALA A 28 -1.01 16.27 41.56
C ALA A 28 -1.84 16.01 40.29
N ALA A 29 -1.26 15.38 39.25
CA ALA A 29 -1.99 15.02 38.02
C ALA A 29 -3.12 14.02 38.31
N LEU A 30 -2.87 13.09 39.23
CA LEU A 30 -3.84 12.09 39.68
C LEU A 30 -5.01 12.74 40.44
N VAL A 31 -4.74 13.76 41.27
CA VAL A 31 -5.77 14.54 41.97
C VAL A 31 -6.64 15.33 40.98
N TRP A 32 -6.03 15.93 39.94
CA TRP A 32 -6.77 16.64 38.89
C TRP A 32 -7.62 15.70 38.03
N ALA A 33 -7.08 14.54 37.62
CA ALA A 33 -7.81 13.54 36.85
C ALA A 33 -9.01 12.98 37.63
N VAL A 34 -8.80 12.62 38.90
CA VAL A 34 -9.87 12.11 39.77
C VAL A 34 -10.92 13.19 40.03
N GLY A 35 -10.51 14.44 40.30
CA GLY A 35 -11.43 15.57 40.45
C GLY A 35 -12.32 15.79 39.22
N THR A 36 -11.75 15.68 38.02
CA THR A 36 -12.47 15.85 36.75
C THR A 36 -13.52 14.74 36.54
N VAL A 37 -13.17 13.50 36.86
CA VAL A 37 -14.09 12.34 36.77
C VAL A 37 -15.22 12.46 37.80
N VAL A 38 -14.92 12.89 39.03
CA VAL A 38 -15.94 13.08 40.07
C VAL A 38 -16.94 14.18 39.67
N VAL A 39 -16.46 15.31 39.13
CA VAL A 39 -17.31 16.40 38.65
C VAL A 39 -18.17 15.95 37.47
N ALA A 40 -17.60 15.22 36.50
CA ALA A 40 -18.34 14.65 35.38
C ALA A 40 -19.43 13.67 35.85
N GLY A 41 -19.15 12.83 36.85
CA GLY A 41 -20.10 11.89 37.45
C GLY A 41 -21.26 12.58 38.16
N VAL A 42 -21.00 13.64 38.94
CA VAL A 42 -22.03 14.43 39.63
C VAL A 42 -22.94 15.14 38.62
N LEU A 43 -22.38 15.65 37.53
CA LEU A 43 -23.15 16.31 36.46
C LEU A 43 -23.96 15.34 35.61
N ALA A 44 -23.43 14.16 35.28
CA ALA A 44 -24.18 13.10 34.61
C ALA A 44 -25.40 12.66 35.44
N ARG A 45 -25.25 12.63 36.78
CA ARG A 45 -26.34 12.31 37.70
C ARG A 45 -27.41 13.42 37.74
N ARG A 46 -27.05 14.69 37.61
CA ARG A 46 -28.02 15.79 37.51
C ARG A 46 -28.70 15.88 36.13
N LEU A 47 -28.00 15.53 35.05
CA LEU A 47 -28.56 15.52 33.69
C LEU A 47 -29.62 14.43 33.47
N ARG A 48 -29.67 13.37 34.31
CA ARG A 48 -30.76 12.39 34.31
C ARG A 48 -32.15 12.97 34.64
N SER A 49 -32.22 14.18 35.18
CA SER A 49 -33.49 14.85 35.53
C SER A 49 -33.93 15.92 34.52
N ALA A 50 -33.23 16.07 33.39
CA ALA A 50 -33.57 17.04 32.34
C ALA A 50 -34.43 16.41 31.21
N PRO A 51 -35.30 17.19 30.54
CA PRO A 51 -36.15 16.69 29.47
C PRO A 51 -35.36 16.12 28.28
N PRO A 52 -35.90 15.11 27.56
CA PRO A 52 -35.21 14.44 26.46
C PRO A 52 -34.90 15.41 25.31
N GLY A 53 -33.63 15.51 24.92
CA GLY A 53 -33.14 16.33 23.80
C GLY A 53 -31.89 17.17 24.09
N MET A 54 -31.59 17.48 25.35
CA MET A 54 -30.43 18.34 25.69
C MET A 54 -29.08 17.62 25.86
N GLY A 55 -29.05 16.28 25.88
CA GLY A 55 -27.80 15.51 25.98
C GLY A 55 -26.89 15.68 24.75
N LEU A 56 -27.48 15.83 23.56
CA LEU A 56 -26.74 16.04 22.31
C LEU A 56 -26.12 17.44 22.21
N VAL A 57 -26.81 18.46 22.71
CA VAL A 57 -26.28 19.85 22.71
C VAL A 57 -25.09 19.98 23.67
N ALA A 58 -25.15 19.32 24.83
CA ALA A 58 -24.02 19.31 25.78
C ALA A 58 -22.79 18.57 25.22
N ALA A 59 -22.98 17.43 24.53
CA ALA A 59 -21.89 16.71 23.87
C ALA A 59 -21.25 17.51 22.74
N PHE A 60 -22.07 18.21 21.93
CA PHE A 60 -21.60 19.02 20.81
C PHE A 60 -20.82 20.26 21.27
N VAL A 61 -21.31 20.97 22.31
CA VAL A 61 -20.61 22.14 22.87
C VAL A 61 -19.31 21.75 23.57
N THR A 62 -19.28 20.59 24.25
CA THR A 62 -18.04 20.09 24.89
C THR A 62 -17.00 19.70 23.83
N GLY A 63 -17.41 19.05 22.73
CA GLY A 63 -16.52 18.70 21.62
C GLY A 63 -15.92 19.92 20.93
N ILE A 64 -16.72 20.96 20.67
CA ILE A 64 -16.24 22.20 20.04
C ILE A 64 -15.26 22.95 20.95
N LEU A 65 -15.49 23.00 22.26
CA LEU A 65 -14.59 23.69 23.21
C LEU A 65 -13.25 22.96 23.42
N VAL A 66 -13.24 21.62 23.38
CA VAL A 66 -11.99 20.83 23.41
C VAL A 66 -11.14 21.08 22.16
N VAL A 67 -11.77 21.23 20.98
CA VAL A 67 -11.06 21.48 19.71
C VAL A 67 -10.63 22.95 19.58
N SER A 68 -11.42 23.90 20.07
CA SER A 68 -11.13 25.34 19.93
C SER A 68 -10.18 25.90 21.00
N ALA A 69 -10.13 25.32 22.20
CA ALA A 69 -9.16 25.73 23.24
C ALA A 69 -7.86 24.89 23.25
N GLY A 70 -7.84 23.71 22.62
CA GLY A 70 -6.70 22.78 22.65
C GLY A 70 -5.57 23.09 21.65
N LEU A 71 -5.84 23.86 20.60
CA LEU A 71 -4.86 24.14 19.53
C LEU A 71 -3.92 25.34 19.76
N PRO A 72 -4.20 26.34 20.63
CA PRO A 72 -3.22 27.41 20.90
C PRO A 72 -2.22 27.12 22.04
N ALA A 73 -2.48 26.15 22.93
CA ALA A 73 -1.63 25.91 24.11
C ALA A 73 -0.46 24.93 23.85
N ALA A 74 -0.58 24.03 22.88
CA ALA A 74 0.49 23.08 22.54
C ALA A 74 1.66 23.73 21.77
N ILE A 75 1.42 24.86 21.10
CA ILE A 75 2.43 25.55 20.27
C ILE A 75 3.32 26.49 21.11
N LEU A 76 2.90 26.88 22.33
CA LEU A 76 3.67 27.77 23.20
C LEU A 76 4.48 27.07 24.31
N LEU A 77 4.43 25.73 24.41
CA LEU A 77 5.20 24.96 25.40
C LEU A 77 6.38 24.17 24.81
N THR A 78 6.54 24.13 23.48
CA THR A 78 7.69 23.48 22.82
C THR A 78 8.94 24.34 22.73
N GLU A 79 8.90 25.60 23.18
CA GLU A 79 10.06 26.51 23.23
C GLU A 79 10.31 27.04 24.65
N THR A 80 10.57 26.17 25.63
CA THR A 80 11.56 26.48 26.69
C THR A 80 11.91 25.22 27.47
N GLY A 81 13.21 24.99 27.68
CA GLY A 81 13.78 23.69 28.04
C GLY A 81 13.37 23.11 29.39
N GLY A 82 13.57 21.80 29.53
CA GLY A 82 13.41 21.11 30.80
C GLY A 82 13.80 19.64 30.72
N ARG A 83 14.97 19.33 31.30
CA ARG A 83 15.56 18.01 31.59
C ARG A 83 14.56 16.85 31.72
N GLY A 84 14.88 15.77 31.02
CA GLY A 84 14.16 14.50 31.06
C GLY A 84 14.13 13.84 32.45
N ALA A 85 12.96 13.29 32.76
CA ALA A 85 12.78 12.18 33.68
C ALA A 85 12.53 10.91 32.85
N PRO A 86 13.02 9.74 33.27
CA PRO A 86 12.93 8.52 32.49
C PRO A 86 11.48 8.04 32.46
N VAL A 87 10.89 7.99 31.27
CA VAL A 87 9.65 7.25 31.04
C VAL A 87 10.00 5.78 31.23
N LEU A 88 9.45 5.17 32.28
CA LEU A 88 9.37 3.72 32.43
C LEU A 88 8.37 3.17 31.40
N GLY A 89 8.76 3.22 30.13
CA GLY A 89 8.20 2.40 29.07
C GLY A 89 9.06 1.15 28.98
N SER A 90 8.44 -0.02 28.90
CA SER A 90 9.15 -1.21 28.44
C SER A 90 9.54 -0.98 26.98
N ASP A 91 10.74 -0.44 26.75
CA ASP A 91 11.41 -0.49 25.46
C ASP A 91 11.65 -1.97 25.12
N LYS A 92 10.66 -2.62 24.51
CA LYS A 92 10.99 -3.64 23.52
C LYS A 92 11.48 -2.87 22.32
N GLY A 93 12.80 -2.83 22.17
CA GLY A 93 13.46 -2.17 21.04
C GLY A 93 12.87 -2.63 19.71
N GLU A 94 12.94 -1.75 18.71
CA GLU A 94 12.58 -2.05 17.33
C GLU A 94 13.21 -3.40 16.90
N VAL A 95 12.39 -4.31 16.37
CA VAL A 95 12.85 -5.64 15.91
C VAL A 95 13.85 -5.43 14.77
N ASP A 96 15.08 -5.94 14.90
CA ASP A 96 16.10 -5.92 13.85
C ASP A 96 15.81 -7.05 12.82
N PRO A 97 15.29 -6.75 11.62
CA PRO A 97 14.89 -7.77 10.67
C PRO A 97 16.07 -8.63 10.20
N SER A 98 17.27 -8.06 10.11
CA SER A 98 18.47 -8.80 9.73
C SER A 98 18.91 -9.80 10.80
N ALA A 99 18.72 -9.49 12.09
CA ALA A 99 18.95 -10.44 13.17
C ALA A 99 17.91 -11.57 13.17
N GLU A 100 16.63 -11.23 12.97
CA GLU A 100 15.55 -12.20 12.86
C GLU A 100 15.73 -13.12 11.64
N LEU A 101 16.20 -12.60 10.50
CA LEU A 101 16.53 -13.43 9.35
C LEU A 101 17.60 -14.46 9.69
N ARG A 102 18.70 -14.07 10.34
CA ARG A 102 19.75 -15.02 10.73
C ARG A 102 19.22 -16.09 11.69
N ARG A 103 18.36 -15.70 12.63
CA ARG A 103 17.68 -16.60 13.57
C ARG A 103 16.76 -17.59 12.85
N ALA A 104 15.96 -17.09 11.90
CA ALA A 104 15.08 -17.90 11.05
C ALA A 104 15.86 -18.93 10.23
N LEU A 105 16.97 -18.52 9.60
CA LEU A 105 17.84 -19.41 8.82
C LEU A 105 18.48 -20.49 9.68
N ALA A 106 18.95 -20.14 10.88
CA ALA A 106 19.44 -21.13 11.85
C ALA A 106 18.34 -22.12 12.24
N LYS A 107 17.12 -21.61 12.52
CA LYS A 107 16.00 -22.46 12.88
C LYS A 107 15.62 -23.43 11.77
N ALA A 108 15.63 -22.99 10.51
CA ALA A 108 15.35 -23.86 9.36
C ALA A 108 16.28 -25.08 9.32
N GLY A 109 17.56 -24.91 9.66
CA GLY A 109 18.53 -26.00 9.75
C GLY A 109 18.28 -26.99 10.89
N GLU A 110 17.64 -26.55 11.98
CA GLU A 110 17.28 -27.41 13.12
C GLU A 110 16.02 -28.24 12.88
N LEU A 111 15.06 -27.74 12.07
CA LEU A 111 13.75 -28.36 11.91
C LEU A 111 13.78 -29.73 11.22
N LEU A 112 14.74 -29.93 10.29
CA LEU A 112 15.01 -31.21 9.67
C LEU A 112 16.40 -31.25 9.04
N PRO A 113 16.97 -32.44 8.83
CA PRO A 113 18.17 -32.60 8.01
C PRO A 113 17.99 -31.96 6.62
N GLY A 114 18.88 -31.02 6.26
CA GLY A 114 18.80 -30.28 5.00
C GLY A 114 17.75 -29.17 4.96
N GLY A 115 17.10 -28.83 6.08
CA GLY A 115 16.02 -27.84 6.11
C GLY A 115 16.46 -26.42 5.72
N ALA A 116 17.71 -26.07 5.96
CA ALA A 116 18.30 -24.82 5.48
C ALA A 116 18.35 -24.72 3.95
N ASP A 117 18.30 -25.83 3.21
CA ASP A 117 18.32 -25.87 1.75
C ASP A 117 16.92 -25.91 1.11
N SER A 118 15.86 -26.02 1.93
CA SER A 118 14.49 -26.23 1.47
C SER A 118 13.48 -25.27 2.11
N ILE A 119 13.89 -24.03 2.36
CA ILE A 119 13.04 -22.99 2.97
C ILE A 119 11.97 -22.55 1.97
N LEU A 120 10.70 -22.55 2.36
CA LEU A 120 9.57 -22.11 1.54
C LEU A 120 9.29 -20.62 1.72
N SER A 121 9.28 -20.17 2.96
CA SER A 121 9.09 -18.76 3.29
C SER A 121 9.60 -18.42 4.68
N ILE A 122 9.97 -17.15 4.85
CA ILE A 122 10.29 -16.53 6.14
C ILE A 122 9.43 -15.28 6.23
N ASP A 123 8.71 -15.10 7.34
CA ASP A 123 7.89 -13.91 7.62
C ASP A 123 8.36 -13.30 8.94
N ILE A 124 8.68 -12.01 8.93
CA ILE A 124 9.24 -11.28 10.07
C ILE A 124 8.41 -10.01 10.26
N ASP A 125 7.78 -9.88 11.42
CA ASP A 125 7.06 -8.67 11.83
C ASP A 125 7.43 -8.25 13.26
N GLY A 126 6.76 -7.22 13.78
CA GLY A 126 7.00 -6.71 15.13
C GLY A 126 6.54 -7.65 16.25
N TYR A 127 5.85 -8.74 15.93
CA TYR A 127 5.27 -9.68 16.90
C TYR A 127 5.91 -11.07 16.83
N SER A 128 6.41 -11.48 15.67
CA SER A 128 6.83 -12.85 15.42
C SER A 128 7.82 -12.99 14.27
N THR A 129 8.53 -14.12 14.29
CA THR A 129 9.33 -14.61 13.17
C THR A 129 8.86 -16.02 12.83
N GLN A 130 8.36 -16.20 11.61
CA GLN A 130 7.82 -17.46 11.13
C GLN A 130 8.71 -18.05 10.04
N VAL A 131 8.90 -19.36 10.07
CA VAL A 131 9.68 -20.09 9.07
C VAL A 131 8.91 -21.31 8.61
N TYR A 132 8.85 -21.47 7.29
CA TYR A 132 8.28 -22.65 6.65
C TYR A 132 9.36 -23.39 5.88
N VAL A 133 9.49 -24.69 6.11
CA VAL A 133 10.47 -25.55 5.43
C VAL A 133 9.76 -26.72 4.75
N LEU A 134 10.21 -27.06 3.54
CA LEU A 134 9.72 -28.19 2.77
C LEU A 134 10.43 -29.49 3.20
N ASN A 135 9.66 -30.43 3.71
CA ASN A 135 10.07 -31.83 3.80
C ASN A 135 9.58 -32.58 2.56
N LEU A 136 10.42 -32.59 1.52
CA LEU A 136 10.08 -33.20 0.23
C LEU A 136 9.84 -34.71 0.34
N ALA A 137 10.60 -35.41 1.20
CA ALA A 137 10.49 -36.85 1.38
C ALA A 137 9.13 -37.29 1.94
N LYS A 138 8.51 -36.45 2.78
CA LYS A 138 7.19 -36.71 3.37
C LYS A 138 6.05 -35.95 2.70
N GLY A 139 6.34 -35.08 1.73
CA GLY A 139 5.32 -34.19 1.14
C GLY A 139 4.69 -33.26 2.17
N GLN A 140 5.50 -32.72 3.10
CA GLN A 140 5.03 -31.92 4.22
C GLN A 140 5.69 -30.54 4.23
N ARG A 141 4.95 -29.54 4.71
CA ARG A 141 5.45 -28.24 5.13
C ARG A 141 5.58 -28.25 6.65
N ILE A 142 6.77 -27.92 7.15
CA ILE A 142 7.04 -27.76 8.58
C ILE A 142 7.04 -26.27 8.88
N TYR A 143 6.26 -25.87 9.88
CA TYR A 143 6.10 -24.49 10.34
C TYR A 143 6.71 -24.34 11.73
N ALA A 144 7.49 -23.28 11.93
CA ALA A 144 7.94 -22.84 13.24
C ALA A 144 7.65 -21.36 13.41
N ASN A 145 7.30 -20.98 14.63
CA ASN A 145 6.96 -19.60 14.99
C ASN A 145 7.74 -19.18 16.23
N TYR A 146 8.46 -18.08 16.13
CA TYR A 146 9.08 -17.41 17.26
C TYR A 146 8.22 -16.23 17.66
N SER A 147 7.89 -16.13 18.94
CA SER A 147 7.08 -15.03 19.48
C SER A 147 7.99 -14.00 20.15
N GLN A 148 7.93 -12.76 19.67
CA GLN A 148 8.64 -11.63 20.29
C GLN A 148 8.10 -11.33 21.70
N SER A 149 6.86 -11.75 22.00
CA SER A 149 6.24 -11.53 23.30
C SER A 149 6.83 -12.42 24.39
N SER A 150 7.01 -13.72 24.08
CA SER A 150 7.48 -14.76 24.98
C SER A 150 8.96 -15.11 24.81
N ASP A 151 9.64 -14.52 23.82
CA ASP A 151 11.07 -14.74 23.53
C ASP A 151 11.42 -16.23 23.32
N GLU A 152 10.53 -16.97 22.66
CA GLU A 152 10.72 -18.39 22.42
C GLU A 152 10.13 -18.86 21.09
N TRP A 153 10.68 -19.96 20.58
CA TRP A 153 10.08 -20.72 19.49
C TRP A 153 8.99 -21.63 20.06
N HIS A 154 7.79 -21.54 19.50
CA HIS A 154 6.74 -22.50 19.77
C HIS A 154 7.03 -23.86 19.12
N GLU A 155 6.36 -24.90 19.61
CA GLU A 155 6.49 -26.25 19.07
C GLU A 155 6.16 -26.26 17.57
N PRO A 156 7.08 -26.78 16.71
CA PRO A 156 6.84 -26.83 15.28
C PRO A 156 5.64 -27.70 14.93
N SER A 157 4.89 -27.30 13.90
CA SER A 157 3.80 -28.10 13.35
C SER A 157 4.09 -28.54 11.92
N SER A 158 3.47 -29.62 11.48
CA SER A 158 3.64 -30.14 10.11
C SER A 158 2.29 -30.34 9.46
N THR A 159 2.17 -29.90 8.20
CA THR A 159 0.98 -30.09 7.38
C THR A 159 1.34 -30.69 6.03
N SER A 160 0.42 -31.39 5.37
CA SER A 160 0.64 -31.88 4.01
C SER A 160 0.73 -30.72 3.02
N THR A 161 1.56 -30.87 1.98
CA THR A 161 1.68 -29.87 0.91
C THR A 161 1.90 -30.50 -0.46
N ASN A 162 1.49 -29.77 -1.50
CA ASN A 162 1.79 -30.09 -2.90
C ASN A 162 3.01 -29.32 -3.44
N ASP A 163 3.66 -28.52 -2.61
CA ASP A 163 4.87 -27.81 -3.00
C ASP A 163 5.96 -28.78 -3.45
N ARG A 164 6.79 -28.29 -4.38
CA ARG A 164 7.95 -29.00 -4.93
C ARG A 164 9.18 -28.13 -4.72
N ILE A 165 10.35 -28.67 -5.06
CA ILE A 165 11.63 -28.03 -4.74
C ILE A 165 11.80 -26.64 -5.38
N ASP A 166 11.12 -26.36 -6.50
CA ASP A 166 11.09 -25.06 -7.17
C ASP A 166 10.37 -23.96 -6.36
N ALA A 167 9.54 -24.34 -5.39
CA ALA A 167 8.93 -23.39 -4.46
C ALA A 167 9.86 -23.02 -3.30
N ALA A 168 10.90 -23.82 -3.05
CA ALA A 168 11.83 -23.63 -1.95
C ALA A 168 13.12 -22.91 -2.39
N PHE A 169 13.85 -22.36 -1.44
CA PHE A 169 15.15 -21.73 -1.64
C PHE A 169 16.12 -22.12 -0.49
N PRO A 170 17.42 -22.19 -0.77
CA PRO A 170 18.42 -22.43 0.25
C PRO A 170 18.80 -21.13 0.98
N ALA A 171 19.19 -21.25 2.24
CA ALA A 171 19.70 -20.17 3.08
C ALA A 171 20.87 -19.43 2.42
N ALA A 172 21.71 -20.16 1.66
CA ALA A 172 22.83 -19.60 0.93
C ALA A 172 22.44 -18.54 -0.11
N GLU A 173 21.20 -18.57 -0.65
CA GLU A 173 20.71 -17.52 -1.55
C GLU A 173 20.53 -16.17 -0.85
N LEU A 174 20.39 -16.16 0.48
CA LEU A 174 20.17 -14.97 1.31
C LEU A 174 21.41 -14.52 2.08
N ALA A 175 22.58 -15.13 1.85
CA ALA A 175 23.79 -14.88 2.64
C ALA A 175 24.25 -13.40 2.66
N ASN A 176 23.92 -12.65 1.60
CA ASN A 176 24.27 -11.24 1.46
C ASN A 176 23.08 -10.29 1.69
N LEU A 177 21.91 -10.80 2.08
CA LEU A 177 20.73 -9.98 2.27
C LEU A 177 20.77 -9.31 3.64
N ASP A 178 20.88 -7.97 3.63
CA ASP A 178 20.67 -7.13 4.80
C ASP A 178 19.28 -6.51 4.74
N LEU A 179 18.32 -7.10 5.45
CA LEU A 179 16.94 -6.64 5.50
C LEU A 179 16.82 -5.26 6.15
N THR A 180 17.70 -4.91 7.09
CA THR A 180 17.69 -3.61 7.77
C THR A 180 18.11 -2.50 6.81
N ALA A 181 19.18 -2.71 6.05
CA ALA A 181 19.61 -1.78 5.00
C ALA A 181 18.57 -1.69 3.85
N ALA A 182 18.03 -2.84 3.43
CA ALA A 182 17.00 -2.89 2.39
C ALA A 182 15.70 -2.19 2.83
N ARG A 183 15.24 -2.40 4.06
CA ARG A 183 14.08 -1.70 4.66
C ARG A 183 14.27 -0.19 4.63
N LYS A 184 15.47 0.29 4.96
CA LYS A 184 15.78 1.72 4.89
C LYS A 184 15.61 2.27 3.46
N ASN A 185 16.15 1.58 2.46
CA ASN A 185 16.03 2.00 1.06
C ASN A 185 14.57 1.97 0.57
N VAL A 186 13.81 0.95 0.99
CA VAL A 186 12.37 0.82 0.73
C VAL A 186 11.61 2.00 1.34
N ASP A 187 11.86 2.30 2.61
CA ASP A 187 11.21 3.40 3.33
C ASP A 187 11.53 4.76 2.72
N ASP A 188 12.80 5.00 2.38
CA ASP A 188 13.25 6.24 1.74
C ASP A 188 12.58 6.40 0.35
N SER A 189 12.47 5.32 -0.42
CA SER A 189 11.77 5.31 -1.72
C SER A 189 10.28 5.57 -1.57
N ALA A 190 9.62 4.92 -0.62
CA ALA A 190 8.19 5.08 -0.37
C ALA A 190 7.84 6.50 0.09
N ARG A 191 8.64 7.09 0.99
CA ARG A 191 8.49 8.50 1.39
C ARG A 191 8.68 9.44 0.20
N GLY A 192 9.65 9.15 -0.68
CA GLY A 192 9.86 9.91 -1.91
C GLY A 192 8.66 9.89 -2.86
N LEU A 193 7.80 8.88 -2.77
CA LEU A 193 6.53 8.78 -3.49
C LEU A 193 5.32 9.34 -2.73
N GLY A 194 5.52 9.90 -1.53
CA GLY A 194 4.45 10.46 -0.71
C GLY A 194 3.68 9.42 0.12
N VAL A 195 4.21 8.21 0.32
CA VAL A 195 3.59 7.22 1.20
C VAL A 195 3.74 7.65 2.66
N ASP A 196 2.61 7.76 3.36
CA ASP A 196 2.56 8.06 4.79
C ASP A 196 2.86 6.82 5.63
N LEU A 197 4.13 6.65 6.00
CA LEU A 197 4.59 5.54 6.85
C LEU A 197 4.18 5.67 8.32
N SER A 198 3.58 6.78 8.76
CA SER A 198 3.05 6.88 10.13
C SER A 198 1.86 5.96 10.38
N LYS A 199 1.21 5.50 9.30
CA LYS A 199 0.09 4.55 9.32
C LYS A 199 0.54 3.09 9.39
N ARG A 200 1.85 2.82 9.43
CA ARG A 200 2.40 1.48 9.48
C ARG A 200 2.05 0.80 10.81
N SER A 201 1.55 -0.43 10.72
CA SER A 201 1.31 -1.32 11.85
C SER A 201 2.57 -2.11 12.21
N SER A 202 2.69 -2.57 13.45
CA SER A 202 3.73 -3.53 13.83
C SER A 202 3.60 -4.89 13.13
N SER A 203 2.42 -5.19 12.54
CA SER A 203 2.23 -6.35 11.65
C SER A 203 2.77 -6.13 10.23
N ASP A 204 3.16 -4.91 9.86
CA ASP A 204 3.66 -4.59 8.52
C ASP A 204 5.15 -4.94 8.43
N GLY A 205 5.37 -6.24 8.21
CA GLY A 205 6.67 -6.90 8.25
C GLY A 205 7.36 -7.04 6.89
N VAL A 206 8.14 -8.10 6.77
CA VAL A 206 8.81 -8.52 5.54
C VAL A 206 8.64 -10.02 5.34
N VAL A 207 8.17 -10.40 4.15
CA VAL A 207 8.00 -11.80 3.75
C VAL A 207 9.01 -12.14 2.66
N ILE A 208 9.85 -13.14 2.92
CA ILE A 208 10.82 -13.65 1.95
C ILE A 208 10.31 -14.98 1.41
N ALA A 209 10.02 -15.02 0.11
CA ALA A 209 9.54 -16.22 -0.55
C ALA A 209 9.83 -16.19 -2.05
N ARG A 210 9.76 -17.35 -2.69
CA ARG A 210 9.63 -17.41 -4.15
C ARG A 210 8.21 -17.02 -4.54
N ARG A 211 8.06 -16.07 -5.45
CA ARG A 211 6.75 -15.70 -5.99
C ARG A 211 6.09 -16.89 -6.68
N SER A 212 4.78 -17.04 -6.50
CA SER A 212 4.02 -18.11 -7.15
C SER A 212 4.04 -18.01 -8.68
N ALA A 213 4.05 -16.78 -9.21
CA ALA A 213 3.94 -16.49 -10.63
C ALA A 213 5.18 -16.90 -11.44
N ASP A 214 6.38 -16.63 -10.93
CA ASP A 214 7.63 -16.77 -11.69
C ASP A 214 8.80 -17.37 -10.89
N LYS A 215 8.56 -17.79 -9.64
CA LYS A 215 9.54 -18.39 -8.74
C LYS A 215 10.73 -17.50 -8.41
N LYS A 216 10.66 -16.19 -8.71
CA LYS A 216 11.67 -15.22 -8.31
C LYS A 216 11.65 -15.11 -6.78
N LEU A 217 12.83 -15.28 -6.17
CA LEU A 217 13.02 -15.03 -4.75
C LEU A 217 13.06 -13.53 -4.50
N VAL A 218 12.14 -13.04 -3.66
CA VAL A 218 12.02 -11.62 -3.29
C VAL A 218 11.77 -11.50 -1.80
N ALA A 219 12.16 -10.37 -1.23
CA ALA A 219 11.71 -9.91 0.08
C ALA A 219 10.62 -8.85 -0.13
N THR A 220 9.40 -9.14 0.30
CA THR A 220 8.23 -8.25 0.16
C THR A 220 7.99 -7.53 1.47
N TYR A 221 8.14 -6.21 1.46
CA TYR A 221 7.90 -5.33 2.58
C TYR A 221 6.48 -4.81 2.51
N ASP A 222 5.69 -5.13 3.53
CA ASP A 222 4.42 -4.46 3.75
C ASP A 222 4.71 -3.11 4.39
N LEU A 223 4.31 -2.02 3.73
CA LEU A 223 4.53 -0.65 4.23
C LEU A 223 3.30 -0.10 4.92
N THR A 224 2.14 -0.44 4.36
CA THR A 224 0.79 -0.24 4.88
C THR A 224 -0.08 -1.38 4.34
N SER A 225 -1.35 -1.46 4.77
CA SER A 225 -2.30 -2.46 4.28
C SER A 225 -2.52 -2.48 2.75
N ARG A 226 -2.10 -1.43 2.03
CA ARG A 226 -2.31 -1.28 0.58
C ARG A 226 -1.01 -1.16 -0.23
N VAL A 227 0.13 -0.91 0.41
CA VAL A 227 1.38 -0.59 -0.29
C VAL A 227 2.45 -1.60 0.08
N LYS A 228 2.97 -2.28 -0.95
CA LYS A 228 3.99 -3.32 -0.82
C LYS A 228 5.15 -3.05 -1.77
N PHE A 229 6.36 -3.22 -1.27
CA PHE A 229 7.60 -3.06 -2.06
C PHE A 229 8.38 -4.37 -2.03
N GLU A 230 9.07 -4.72 -3.10
CA GLU A 230 9.90 -5.92 -3.21
C GLU A 230 11.37 -5.53 -3.36
N THR A 231 12.26 -6.27 -2.70
CA THR A 231 13.68 -6.28 -3.02
C THR A 231 14.13 -7.65 -3.49
N ASP A 232 15.19 -7.69 -4.31
CA ASP A 232 15.81 -8.96 -4.67
C ASP A 232 16.60 -9.57 -3.50
N ARG A 233 17.20 -10.73 -3.72
CA ARG A 233 18.05 -11.43 -2.74
C ARG A 233 19.30 -10.66 -2.30
N ALA A 234 19.63 -9.55 -2.96
CA ALA A 234 20.74 -8.66 -2.58
C ALA A 234 20.23 -7.35 -1.95
N GLY A 235 18.92 -7.19 -1.75
CA GLY A 235 18.32 -6.00 -1.15
C GLY A 235 18.09 -4.84 -2.12
N ASN A 236 18.19 -5.06 -3.44
CA ASN A 236 17.95 -4.01 -4.43
C ASN A 236 16.46 -3.91 -4.78
N LEU A 237 15.97 -2.67 -4.88
CA LEU A 237 14.65 -2.34 -5.41
C LEU A 237 14.59 -2.47 -6.94
N PRO A 238 13.41 -2.70 -7.52
CA PRO A 238 13.20 -2.54 -8.96
C PRO A 238 13.31 -1.08 -9.39
N ASP A 239 13.86 -0.84 -10.58
CA ASP A 239 14.00 0.50 -11.17
C ASP A 239 12.70 0.95 -11.87
N ASN A 240 11.65 1.17 -11.08
CA ASN A 240 10.32 1.49 -11.60
C ASN A 240 9.52 2.51 -10.79
N LEU A 241 10.19 3.27 -9.93
CA LEU A 241 9.54 4.34 -9.16
C LEU A 241 8.94 5.44 -10.05
N ALA A 242 9.48 5.62 -11.27
CA ALA A 242 8.93 6.56 -12.26
C ALA A 242 7.47 6.24 -12.63
N LEU A 243 7.05 4.97 -12.54
CA LEU A 243 5.68 4.52 -12.81
C LEU A 243 4.66 5.10 -11.81
N ALA A 244 5.11 5.76 -10.74
CA ALA A 244 4.23 6.48 -9.84
C ALA A 244 3.53 7.68 -10.51
N LYS A 245 4.07 8.17 -11.63
CA LYS A 245 3.52 9.29 -12.42
C LYS A 245 3.22 8.83 -13.84
N VAL A 246 2.24 9.49 -14.47
CA VAL A 246 1.81 9.16 -15.85
C VAL A 246 2.94 9.21 -16.87
N ASP A 247 3.91 10.12 -16.70
CA ASP A 247 5.06 10.24 -17.60
C ASP A 247 5.97 9.01 -17.57
N GLY A 248 5.93 8.23 -16.49
CA GLY A 248 6.65 6.96 -16.37
C GLY A 248 5.99 5.80 -17.10
N LEU A 249 4.72 5.92 -17.52
CA LEU A 249 3.96 4.83 -18.15
C LEU A 249 4.62 4.33 -19.44
N LEU A 250 4.75 5.21 -20.45
CA LEU A 250 5.20 4.78 -21.78
C LEU A 250 6.65 4.28 -21.78
N PRO A 251 7.62 4.96 -21.11
CA PRO A 251 8.98 4.44 -20.99
C PRO A 251 9.04 3.08 -20.28
N THR A 252 8.24 2.88 -19.24
CA THR A 252 8.18 1.60 -18.51
C THR A 252 7.59 0.50 -19.39
N ALA A 253 6.46 0.76 -20.06
CA ALA A 253 5.84 -0.19 -20.97
C ALA A 253 6.77 -0.59 -22.13
N GLU A 254 7.47 0.38 -22.72
CA GLU A 254 8.44 0.16 -23.79
C GLU A 254 9.62 -0.69 -23.32
N ARG A 255 10.20 -0.36 -22.16
CA ARG A 255 11.27 -1.13 -21.53
C ARG A 255 10.83 -2.57 -21.23
N LEU A 256 9.63 -2.74 -20.67
CA LEU A 256 9.07 -4.04 -20.32
C LEU A 256 8.87 -4.92 -21.56
N LEU A 257 8.29 -4.38 -22.64
CA LEU A 257 8.14 -5.10 -23.90
C LEU A 257 9.50 -5.55 -24.46
N ARG A 258 10.47 -4.63 -24.56
CA ARG A 258 11.79 -4.94 -25.10
C ARG A 258 12.57 -5.95 -24.26
N ALA A 259 12.51 -5.84 -22.93
CA ALA A 259 13.15 -6.78 -22.02
C ALA A 259 12.65 -8.23 -22.22
N HIS A 260 11.44 -8.40 -22.75
CA HIS A 260 10.85 -9.70 -23.04
C HIS A 260 10.81 -10.06 -24.54
N GLY A 261 11.59 -9.35 -25.36
CA GLY A 261 11.76 -9.64 -26.79
C GLY A 261 10.54 -9.28 -27.64
N VAL A 262 9.68 -8.38 -27.16
CA VAL A 262 8.52 -7.88 -27.87
C VAL A 262 8.87 -6.52 -28.48
N ASP A 263 8.62 -6.37 -29.78
CA ASP A 263 8.86 -5.12 -30.49
C ASP A 263 7.68 -4.16 -30.30
N PRO A 264 7.86 -3.02 -29.60
CA PRO A 264 6.78 -2.09 -29.29
C PRO A 264 6.20 -1.37 -30.53
N THR A 265 6.89 -1.43 -31.68
CA THR A 265 6.44 -0.81 -32.94
C THR A 265 5.49 -1.70 -33.74
N LYS A 266 5.35 -2.98 -33.36
CA LYS A 266 4.48 -3.94 -34.04
C LYS A 266 3.10 -4.00 -33.38
N PRO A 267 2.04 -4.31 -34.13
CA PRO A 267 0.68 -4.42 -33.60
C PRO A 267 0.52 -5.72 -32.78
N VAL A 268 0.99 -5.70 -31.53
CA VAL A 268 1.06 -6.88 -30.65
C VAL A 268 0.28 -6.71 -29.34
N LEU A 269 -0.08 -5.48 -28.98
CA LEU A 269 -0.84 -5.17 -27.76
C LEU A 269 -2.33 -5.36 -28.03
N ASP A 270 -2.99 -6.15 -27.19
CA ASP A 270 -4.46 -6.21 -27.10
C ASP A 270 -5.00 -5.08 -26.22
N GLU A 271 -4.28 -4.82 -25.12
CA GLU A 271 -4.72 -3.97 -24.04
C GLU A 271 -3.50 -3.36 -23.33
N LEU A 272 -3.60 -2.08 -22.98
CA LEU A 272 -2.69 -1.39 -22.07
C LEU A 272 -3.52 -0.74 -20.97
N LYS A 273 -3.29 -1.14 -19.73
CA LYS A 273 -3.94 -0.57 -18.54
C LYS A 273 -2.91 0.13 -17.68
N TYR A 274 -3.29 1.29 -17.15
CA TYR A 274 -2.48 2.02 -16.20
C TYR A 274 -3.35 2.71 -15.16
N ARG A 275 -2.87 2.70 -13.92
CA ARG A 275 -3.46 3.48 -12.83
C ARG A 275 -2.34 4.18 -12.10
N VAL A 276 -2.41 5.50 -11.96
CA VAL A 276 -1.37 6.28 -11.25
C VAL A 276 -1.28 5.88 -9.79
N PHE A 277 -0.10 6.05 -9.18
CA PHE A 277 0.11 5.77 -7.76
C PHE A 277 -0.45 6.89 -6.89
N ALA A 278 -1.77 6.93 -6.75
CA ALA A 278 -2.47 7.89 -5.91
C ALA A 278 -3.76 7.29 -5.35
N GLU A 279 -4.11 7.59 -4.10
CA GLU A 279 -5.32 7.06 -3.46
C GLU A 279 -6.60 7.57 -4.13
N ASN A 280 -6.54 8.78 -4.69
CA ASN A 280 -7.60 9.43 -5.43
C ASN A 280 -7.62 9.07 -6.92
N ALA A 281 -6.85 8.08 -7.38
CA ALA A 281 -6.87 7.65 -8.77
C ALA A 281 -8.17 6.91 -9.10
N SER A 282 -8.77 7.23 -10.25
CA SER A 282 -9.95 6.55 -10.78
C SER A 282 -9.72 5.03 -10.91
N THR A 283 -10.80 4.26 -10.87
CA THR A 283 -10.79 2.79 -11.00
C THR A 283 -10.63 2.30 -12.44
N VAL A 284 -10.59 3.21 -13.42
CA VAL A 284 -10.25 2.88 -14.82
C VAL A 284 -8.88 2.19 -14.89
N GLY A 285 -8.70 1.27 -15.83
CA GLY A 285 -7.38 0.69 -16.09
C GLY A 285 -6.99 -0.41 -15.13
N SER A 286 -5.78 -0.31 -14.58
CA SER A 286 -5.22 -1.38 -13.73
C SER A 286 -5.92 -1.41 -12.38
N ALA A 287 -6.15 -2.61 -11.84
CA ALA A 287 -6.79 -2.77 -10.53
C ALA A 287 -5.96 -2.12 -9.41
N ASP A 288 -4.64 -2.25 -9.50
CA ASP A 288 -3.69 -1.78 -8.49
C ASP A 288 -3.12 -0.41 -8.87
N PRO A 289 -3.11 0.59 -7.98
CA PRO A 289 -2.42 1.87 -8.21
C PRO A 289 -0.92 1.69 -8.51
N GLY A 290 -0.35 2.61 -9.28
CA GLY A 290 1.05 2.59 -9.70
C GLY A 290 1.40 1.38 -10.57
N THR A 291 0.46 0.88 -11.37
CA THR A 291 0.65 -0.35 -12.14
C THR A 291 0.38 -0.13 -13.61
N VAL A 292 1.26 -0.67 -14.45
CA VAL A 292 1.00 -0.91 -15.87
C VAL A 292 0.75 -2.40 -16.09
N ASP A 293 -0.29 -2.74 -16.84
CA ASP A 293 -0.62 -4.10 -17.27
C ASP A 293 -0.79 -4.11 -18.79
N ILE A 294 -0.05 -4.98 -19.47
CA ILE A 294 -0.02 -5.11 -20.92
C ILE A 294 -0.47 -6.51 -21.28
N ARG A 295 -1.50 -6.62 -22.12
CA ARG A 295 -1.94 -7.87 -22.69
C ARG A 295 -1.46 -8.01 -24.13
N LEU A 296 -0.91 -9.17 -24.47
CA LEU A 296 -0.40 -9.49 -25.80
C LEU A 296 -1.30 -10.48 -26.53
N SER A 297 -1.49 -10.23 -27.82
CA SER A 297 -2.49 -10.87 -28.66
C SER A 297 -2.09 -12.20 -29.31
N GLY A 298 -0.82 -12.60 -29.17
CA GLY A 298 -0.24 -13.68 -29.97
C GLY A 298 0.43 -13.22 -31.26
N ALA A 299 0.16 -11.98 -31.72
CA ALA A 299 0.84 -11.42 -32.88
C ALA A 299 2.36 -11.32 -32.59
N GLY A 300 3.17 -11.90 -33.47
CA GLY A 300 4.62 -12.05 -33.23
C GLY A 300 5.01 -13.35 -32.53
N GLY A 301 4.09 -14.32 -32.39
CA GLY A 301 4.37 -15.68 -31.90
C GLY A 301 4.25 -15.85 -30.38
N ARG A 302 3.85 -14.80 -29.66
CA ARG A 302 3.75 -14.79 -28.19
C ARG A 302 2.49 -14.10 -27.72
N GLY A 303 1.75 -14.76 -26.84
CA GLY A 303 0.60 -14.18 -26.12
C GLY A 303 0.85 -14.16 -24.62
N GLY A 304 0.02 -13.43 -23.89
CA GLY A 304 0.05 -13.40 -22.43
C GLY A 304 0.03 -12.01 -21.83
N THR A 305 0.59 -11.85 -20.62
CA THR A 305 0.54 -10.60 -19.85
C THR A 305 1.92 -10.18 -19.34
N LEU A 306 2.13 -8.87 -19.31
CA LEU A 306 3.29 -8.21 -18.71
C LEU A 306 2.77 -7.16 -17.74
N LYS A 307 3.05 -7.34 -16.45
CA LYS A 307 2.60 -6.43 -15.39
C LYS A 307 3.80 -5.88 -14.65
N GLU A 308 3.81 -4.58 -14.39
CA GLU A 308 4.82 -3.93 -13.56
C GLU A 308 4.12 -2.95 -12.61
N THR A 309 4.41 -3.06 -11.32
CA THR A 309 3.84 -2.22 -10.25
C THR A 309 4.99 -1.49 -9.56
N VAL A 310 4.80 -0.21 -9.26
CA VAL A 310 5.74 0.62 -8.50
C VAL A 310 6.27 -0.13 -7.28
N GLY A 311 7.59 -0.18 -7.14
CA GLY A 311 8.25 -0.83 -6.02
C GLY A 311 8.25 -2.35 -6.08
N ARG A 312 7.66 -3.00 -7.09
CA ARG A 312 7.62 -4.46 -7.26
C ARG A 312 8.27 -4.93 -8.55
N PHE A 313 8.87 -6.11 -8.57
CA PHE A 313 9.49 -6.62 -9.81
C PHE A 313 8.43 -6.99 -10.84
N PRO A 314 8.72 -6.89 -12.15
CA PRO A 314 7.78 -7.26 -13.19
C PRO A 314 7.25 -8.70 -13.03
N GLU A 315 5.96 -8.90 -13.26
CA GLU A 315 5.30 -10.20 -13.33
C GLU A 315 4.97 -10.51 -14.79
N VAL A 316 5.57 -11.58 -15.30
CA VAL A 316 5.57 -11.88 -16.75
C VAL A 316 5.03 -13.28 -16.98
N ARG A 317 3.98 -13.37 -17.79
CA ARG A 317 3.38 -14.65 -18.19
C ARG A 317 3.24 -14.67 -19.70
N LEU A 318 4.25 -15.21 -20.37
CA LEU A 318 4.25 -15.35 -21.83
C LEU A 318 4.17 -16.81 -22.23
N TYR A 319 3.46 -17.08 -23.31
CA TYR A 319 3.37 -18.40 -23.93
C TYR A 319 3.42 -18.28 -25.45
N ALA A 320 3.84 -19.36 -26.10
CA ALA A 320 3.80 -19.44 -27.55
C ALA A 320 2.34 -19.37 -28.01
N SER A 321 2.06 -18.50 -28.97
CA SER A 321 0.72 -18.33 -29.53
C SER A 321 0.81 -18.09 -31.03
N SER A 322 -0.05 -18.76 -31.79
CA SER A 322 -0.28 -18.50 -33.22
C SER A 322 -1.52 -17.63 -33.45
N GLY A 323 -2.21 -17.24 -32.37
CA GLY A 323 -3.37 -16.36 -32.43
C GLY A 323 -2.99 -15.00 -33.01
N THR A 324 -3.84 -14.47 -33.87
CA THR A 324 -3.74 -13.08 -34.35
C THR A 324 -5.00 -12.35 -33.92
N ASN A 325 -4.83 -11.16 -33.33
CA ASN A 325 -5.93 -10.25 -33.09
C ASN A 325 -5.88 -9.12 -34.12
N SER A 326 -6.92 -9.00 -34.94
CA SER A 326 -7.05 -7.93 -35.93
C SER A 326 -7.23 -6.53 -35.31
N ARG A 327 -7.37 -6.47 -33.97
CA ARG A 327 -7.47 -5.25 -33.18
C ARG A 327 -6.21 -4.93 -32.38
N ALA A 328 -5.17 -5.75 -32.52
CA ALA A 328 -3.90 -5.46 -31.86
C ALA A 328 -3.30 -4.16 -32.39
N PHE A 329 -2.66 -3.40 -31.52
CA PHE A 329 -2.07 -2.10 -31.85
C PHE A 329 -0.62 -2.03 -31.36
N PRO A 330 0.24 -1.18 -31.97
CA PRO A 330 1.58 -0.95 -31.46
C PRO A 330 1.56 0.05 -30.30
N LEU A 331 2.52 -0.05 -29.37
CA LEU A 331 2.64 0.89 -28.26
C LEU A 331 2.83 2.32 -28.78
N THR A 332 3.52 2.49 -29.91
CA THR A 332 3.79 3.80 -30.55
C THR A 332 2.54 4.53 -31.02
N THR A 333 1.37 3.88 -31.07
CA THR A 333 0.09 4.55 -31.33
C THR A 333 -0.31 5.47 -30.18
N ILE A 334 0.18 5.21 -28.97
CA ILE A 334 -0.12 5.98 -27.76
C ILE A 334 1.03 6.95 -27.53
N THR A 335 0.71 8.23 -27.37
CA THR A 335 1.71 9.29 -27.14
C THR A 335 1.41 10.04 -25.85
N ALA A 336 2.47 10.60 -25.22
CA ALA A 336 2.31 11.45 -24.05
C ALA A 336 1.41 12.66 -24.35
N ASP A 337 1.59 13.31 -25.50
CA ASP A 337 0.76 14.42 -25.96
C ASP A 337 -0.72 14.03 -26.11
N GLY A 338 -1.00 12.82 -26.61
CA GLY A 338 -2.35 12.30 -26.74
C GLY A 338 -3.03 12.08 -25.38
N ILE A 339 -2.28 11.51 -24.43
CA ILE A 339 -2.75 11.32 -23.04
C ILE A 339 -3.02 12.68 -22.38
N GLU A 340 -2.09 13.64 -22.49
CA GLU A 340 -2.22 14.96 -21.90
C GLU A 340 -3.38 15.75 -22.50
N LYS A 341 -3.58 15.68 -23.82
CA LYS A 341 -4.70 16.31 -24.49
C LYS A 341 -6.04 15.70 -24.06
N ALA A 342 -6.12 14.37 -23.90
CA ALA A 342 -7.31 13.71 -23.37
C ALA A 342 -7.58 14.11 -21.91
N ARG A 343 -6.55 14.17 -21.07
CA ARG A 343 -6.60 14.64 -19.68
C ARG A 343 -7.17 16.06 -19.61
N ALA A 344 -6.59 16.99 -20.36
CA ALA A 344 -7.02 18.39 -20.37
C ALA A 344 -8.44 18.56 -20.95
N ASP A 345 -8.86 17.74 -21.92
CA ASP A 345 -10.23 17.78 -22.42
C ASP A 345 -11.23 17.25 -21.37
N LEU A 346 -10.89 16.16 -20.68
CA LEU A 346 -11.73 15.60 -19.62
C LEU A 346 -11.84 16.55 -18.43
N GLU A 347 -10.72 17.16 -17.98
CA GLU A 347 -10.71 18.18 -16.93
C GLU A 347 -11.60 19.39 -17.26
N ARG A 348 -11.74 19.77 -18.53
CA ARG A 348 -12.67 20.85 -18.93
C ARG A 348 -14.14 20.43 -18.92
N ARG A 349 -14.42 19.15 -19.15
CA ARG A 349 -15.78 18.60 -19.21
C ARG A 349 -16.31 18.23 -17.83
N SER A 350 -15.43 17.72 -16.99
CA SER A 350 -15.70 17.27 -15.64
C SER A 350 -15.32 18.36 -14.64
N SER A 351 -16.08 18.51 -13.56
CA SER A 351 -15.76 19.50 -12.52
C SER A 351 -14.70 18.96 -11.54
N VAL A 352 -13.60 18.41 -12.09
CA VAL A 352 -12.54 17.76 -11.33
C VAL A 352 -11.78 18.81 -10.51
N PRO A 353 -11.64 18.63 -9.18
CA PRO A 353 -10.81 19.51 -8.37
C PRO A 353 -9.35 19.52 -8.87
N PRO A 354 -8.62 20.65 -8.80
CA PRO A 354 -7.24 20.72 -9.27
C PRO A 354 -6.28 19.71 -8.61
N ILE A 355 -6.57 19.30 -7.37
CA ILE A 355 -5.79 18.27 -6.65
C ILE A 355 -5.90 16.87 -7.29
N ASP A 356 -6.98 16.62 -8.04
CA ASP A 356 -7.32 15.34 -8.66
C ASP A 356 -6.99 15.31 -10.16
N ALA A 357 -6.66 16.46 -10.76
CA ALA A 357 -6.38 16.59 -12.20
C ALA A 357 -5.20 15.74 -12.71
N HIS A 358 -4.31 15.32 -11.80
CA HIS A 358 -3.17 14.44 -12.07
C HIS A 358 -3.37 12.99 -11.60
N ALA A 359 -4.53 12.68 -11.01
CA ALA A 359 -4.90 11.34 -10.58
C ALA A 359 -5.43 10.52 -11.78
N ILE A 360 -4.56 10.35 -12.79
CA ILE A 360 -4.91 9.78 -14.09
C ILE A 360 -4.90 8.26 -14.05
N SER A 361 -5.99 7.66 -14.53
CA SER A 361 -6.05 6.24 -14.84
C SER A 361 -6.52 6.05 -16.27
N LEU A 362 -5.99 5.04 -16.96
CA LEU A 362 -6.32 4.81 -18.36
C LEU A 362 -6.32 3.33 -18.75
N GLU A 363 -7.06 3.06 -19.80
CA GLU A 363 -7.18 1.76 -20.46
C GLU A 363 -7.20 2.02 -21.96
N VAL A 364 -6.35 1.30 -22.70
CA VAL A 364 -6.32 1.34 -24.15
C VAL A 364 -6.59 -0.05 -24.67
N GLU A 365 -7.66 -0.18 -25.46
CA GLU A 365 -8.07 -1.45 -26.06
C GLU A 365 -8.55 -1.24 -27.50
N GLY A 366 -8.67 -2.33 -28.25
CA GLY A 366 -9.27 -2.29 -29.59
C GLY A 366 -10.71 -1.78 -29.57
N ASP A 367 -11.06 -0.88 -30.50
CA ASP A 367 -12.42 -0.31 -30.56
C ASP A 367 -13.47 -1.39 -30.87
N THR A 368 -14.30 -1.70 -29.88
CA THR A 368 -15.44 -2.61 -29.98
C THR A 368 -16.79 -1.89 -30.00
N THR A 369 -16.79 -0.56 -29.92
CA THR A 369 -17.99 0.23 -29.66
C THR A 369 -18.41 1.09 -30.84
N SER A 370 -17.51 1.39 -31.78
CA SER A 370 -17.83 2.15 -32.98
C SER A 370 -18.47 1.29 -34.09
N PRO A 371 -19.36 1.86 -34.92
CA PRO A 371 -19.90 1.17 -36.08
C PRO A 371 -18.79 0.62 -36.99
N GLY A 372 -18.89 -0.66 -37.37
CA GLY A 372 -17.90 -1.32 -38.22
C GLY A 372 -16.75 -2.02 -37.48
N TRP A 373 -16.76 -2.08 -36.14
CA TRP A 373 -15.74 -2.77 -35.33
C TRP A 373 -15.47 -4.23 -35.71
N MET A 374 -16.47 -4.93 -36.27
CA MET A 374 -16.32 -6.31 -36.76
C MET A 374 -15.44 -6.41 -38.02
N ARG A 375 -15.28 -5.32 -38.78
CA ARG A 375 -14.46 -5.29 -40.02
C ARG A 375 -12.95 -5.21 -39.74
N GLY A 376 -12.55 -4.98 -38.48
CA GLY A 376 -11.15 -4.77 -38.11
C GLY A 376 -10.60 -3.42 -38.57
N GLY A 377 -9.40 -3.06 -38.12
CA GLY A 377 -8.68 -1.86 -38.57
C GLY A 377 -9.17 -0.53 -38.00
N LEU A 378 -10.07 -0.53 -37.01
CA LEU A 378 -10.32 0.67 -36.21
C LEU A 378 -9.13 0.95 -35.30
N PRO A 379 -8.74 2.23 -35.10
CA PRO A 379 -7.74 2.58 -34.11
C PRO A 379 -8.23 2.19 -32.72
N PRO A 380 -7.32 1.88 -31.77
CA PRO A 380 -7.71 1.60 -30.40
C PRO A 380 -8.37 2.83 -29.76
N LEU A 381 -9.18 2.59 -28.73
CA LEU A 381 -9.76 3.65 -27.90
C LEU A 381 -8.98 3.78 -26.60
N LEU A 382 -8.71 5.01 -26.20
CA LEU A 382 -8.19 5.38 -24.89
C LEU A 382 -9.39 5.74 -24.01
N ARG A 383 -9.71 4.91 -23.03
CA ARG A 383 -10.58 5.27 -21.92
C ARG A 383 -9.72 5.91 -20.84
N LEU A 384 -10.03 7.15 -20.45
CA LEU A 384 -9.30 7.90 -19.45
C LEU A 384 -10.26 8.31 -18.33
N GLY A 385 -9.83 8.18 -17.08
CA GLY A 385 -10.52 8.67 -15.89
C GLY A 385 -9.63 9.59 -15.05
N LEU A 386 -10.25 10.57 -14.40
CA LEU A 386 -9.58 11.52 -13.50
C LEU A 386 -10.20 11.47 -12.11
N GLY A 387 -9.34 11.56 -11.10
CA GLY A 387 -9.79 11.75 -9.73
C GLY A 387 -10.59 10.58 -9.14
N PRO A 388 -11.09 10.78 -7.91
CA PRO A 388 -11.70 9.73 -7.12
C PRO A 388 -13.18 9.56 -7.45
N ASP A 389 -13.58 9.36 -8.71
CA ASP A 389 -14.97 9.01 -9.06
C ASP A 389 -15.00 8.27 -10.40
N SER A 390 -15.92 7.30 -10.55
CA SER A 390 -16.06 6.53 -11.79
C SER A 390 -16.79 7.30 -12.89
N ASP A 391 -17.36 8.46 -12.60
CA ASP A 391 -18.23 9.19 -13.52
C ASP A 391 -17.44 10.19 -14.37
N ASP A 392 -16.26 10.62 -13.89
CA ASP A 392 -15.33 11.50 -14.59
C ASP A 392 -14.38 10.69 -15.49
N GLN A 393 -14.98 10.00 -16.46
CA GLN A 393 -14.28 9.20 -17.47
C GLN A 393 -14.88 9.38 -18.86
N ALA A 394 -14.02 9.27 -19.88
CA ALA A 394 -14.45 9.34 -21.27
C ALA A 394 -13.56 8.51 -22.20
N TYR A 395 -14.09 8.25 -23.39
CA TYR A 395 -13.37 7.59 -24.48
C TYR A 395 -12.80 8.63 -25.43
N PHE A 396 -11.53 8.45 -25.77
CA PHE A 396 -10.73 9.26 -26.67
C PHE A 396 -10.08 8.39 -27.73
N ARG A 397 -9.66 9.01 -28.82
CA ARG A 397 -8.67 8.44 -29.73
C ARG A 397 -7.27 8.58 -29.15
N PRO A 398 -6.27 7.82 -29.62
CA PRO A 398 -4.91 7.88 -29.09
C PRO A 398 -4.23 9.25 -29.27
N ASP A 399 -4.74 10.09 -30.18
CA ASP A 399 -4.31 11.48 -30.39
C ASP A 399 -5.01 12.49 -29.44
N GLY A 400 -5.75 12.00 -28.45
CA GLY A 400 -6.50 12.78 -27.47
C GLY A 400 -7.84 13.33 -27.96
N THR A 401 -8.31 12.95 -29.15
CA THR A 401 -9.60 13.43 -29.67
C THR A 401 -10.76 12.73 -28.98
N PHE A 402 -11.68 13.50 -28.38
CA PHE A 402 -12.88 12.99 -27.71
C PHE A 402 -13.78 12.18 -28.65
N VAL A 403 -14.28 11.04 -28.17
CA VAL A 403 -15.22 10.18 -28.89
C VAL A 403 -16.59 10.21 -28.23
N LYS A 404 -16.68 9.87 -26.95
CA LYS A 404 -17.93 9.84 -26.17
C LYS A 404 -17.64 9.80 -24.66
N ALA A 405 -18.62 10.17 -23.85
CA ALA A 405 -18.59 9.91 -22.41
C ALA A 405 -18.59 8.39 -22.15
N ALA A 406 -17.94 7.96 -21.06
CA ALA A 406 -18.08 6.58 -20.64
C ALA A 406 -19.42 6.38 -19.90
N PRO A 407 -20.01 5.17 -20.01
CA PRO A 407 -21.30 4.85 -19.42
C PRO A 407 -21.28 4.78 -17.90
#